data_AF-A0A535H2J8-F1
#
_entry.id   AF-A0A535H2J8-F1
#
_cell.length_a   1.000
_cell.length_b   1.000
_cell.length_c   1.000
_cell.angle_alpha   90.00
_cell.angle_beta   90.00
_cell.angle_gamma   90.00
#
_symmetry.space_group_name_H-M   'P 1'
#
loop_
_entity.id
_entity.type
_entity.pdbx_description
1 polymer ?
#
loop_
_entity_poly.entity_id
_entity_poly.type
_entity_poly.pdbx_seq_one_letter_code
_entity_poly.pdbx_strand_id
1 'polypeptide(L)'
;MLLGKETHFDATSQGLFRRAIAQSGAGHHAISSTSAQRIGQYLAEKLDVEPEVEAIAAVPSDRLIAAQLALSADVFEHPDPARWGEVAANLMPFEPVIDGDVLPARPIDRIAAGVGAEIDVLVGTTTEEERLFLVPNGAINAING
;
A
#
# COMPACT_ATOMS: atom_id res chain seq x y z
N MET A 1 -40.44 3.86 6.76
CA MET A 1 -39.20 4.17 7.50
C MET A 1 -38.04 3.63 6.66
N LEU A 2 -37.59 4.43 5.69
CA LEU A 2 -36.45 4.13 4.84
C LEU A 2 -35.22 4.66 5.57
N LEU A 3 -34.43 3.76 6.16
CA LEU A 3 -33.09 4.10 6.65
C LEU A 3 -32.25 4.41 5.41
N GLY A 4 -32.05 5.71 5.15
CA GLY A 4 -31.06 6.18 4.20
C GLY A 4 -29.71 5.65 4.62
N LYS A 5 -29.10 4.82 3.78
CA LYS A 5 -27.68 4.55 3.87
C LYS A 5 -26.98 5.86 3.55
N GLU A 6 -26.53 6.55 4.60
CA GLU A 6 -25.52 7.60 4.47
C GLU A 6 -24.32 6.95 3.78
N THR A 7 -24.23 7.16 2.48
CA THR A 7 -23.06 6.84 1.70
C THR A 7 -22.07 7.93 2.07
N HIS A 8 -21.08 7.59 2.89
CA HIS A 8 -19.90 8.43 3.09
C HIS A 8 -19.18 8.52 1.74
N PHE A 9 -19.67 9.42 0.89
CA PHE A 9 -19.01 9.83 -0.33
C PHE A 9 -17.84 10.72 0.09
N ASP A 10 -16.66 10.25 -0.28
CA ASP A 10 -15.35 10.84 -0.05
C ASP A 10 -15.27 12.23 -0.70
N ALA A 11 -15.43 13.26 0.15
CA ALA A 11 -15.53 14.65 -0.26
C ALA A 11 -14.18 15.26 -0.68
N THR A 12 -13.07 14.56 -0.46
CA THR A 12 -11.73 15.17 -0.56
C THR A 12 -11.26 15.37 -2.00
N SER A 13 -11.78 14.58 -2.95
CA SER A 13 -11.35 14.60 -4.36
C SER A 13 -12.40 15.14 -5.34
N GLN A 14 -13.64 15.37 -4.90
CA GLN A 14 -14.72 15.79 -5.79
C GLN A 14 -14.43 17.13 -6.46
N GLY A 15 -14.57 17.16 -7.79
CA GLY A 15 -14.37 18.37 -8.60
C GLY A 15 -12.91 18.76 -8.86
N LEU A 16 -11.93 18.03 -8.32
CA LEU A 16 -10.50 18.31 -8.57
C LEU A 16 -10.06 17.92 -9.98
N PHE A 17 -10.70 16.91 -10.57
CA PHE A 17 -10.43 16.45 -11.92
C PHE A 17 -11.69 15.86 -12.55
N ARG A 18 -11.69 15.76 -13.88
CA ARG A 18 -12.76 15.13 -14.67
C ARG A 18 -12.29 13.92 -15.47
N ARG A 19 -10.98 13.68 -15.53
CA ARG A 19 -10.34 12.63 -16.34
C ARG A 19 -9.10 12.12 -15.63
N ALA A 20 -8.82 10.82 -15.75
CA ALA A 20 -7.66 10.17 -15.17
C ALA A 20 -6.96 9.24 -16.18
N ILE A 21 -5.63 9.17 -16.10
CA ILE A 21 -4.82 8.20 -16.86
C ILE A 21 -4.12 7.29 -15.84
N ALA A 22 -4.42 6.00 -15.87
CA ALA A 22 -3.80 4.99 -15.01
C ALA A 22 -2.84 4.12 -15.84
N GLN A 23 -1.53 4.41 -15.74
CA GLN A 23 -0.48 3.61 -16.36
C GLN A 23 0.08 2.65 -15.32
N SER A 24 -0.02 1.34 -15.55
CA SER A 24 0.43 0.30 -14.61
C SER A 24 -0.23 0.47 -13.23
N GLY A 25 -1.56 0.60 -13.23
CA GLY A 25 -2.33 0.95 -12.02
C GLY A 25 -2.16 -0.03 -10.85
N ALA A 26 -2.40 0.46 -9.64
CA ALA A 26 -2.09 -0.22 -8.37
C ALA A 26 -3.29 -0.27 -7.39
N GLY A 27 -4.53 -0.18 -7.90
CA GLY A 27 -5.72 0.03 -7.05
C GLY A 27 -6.07 -1.10 -6.08
N HIS A 28 -5.34 -2.21 -6.10
CA HIS A 28 -5.49 -3.34 -5.18
C HIS A 28 -4.47 -3.31 -4.03
N HIS A 29 -3.44 -2.46 -4.10
CA HIS A 29 -2.43 -2.28 -3.06
C HIS A 29 -2.94 -1.34 -1.97
N ALA A 30 -3.36 -1.93 -0.86
CA ALA A 30 -3.56 -1.26 0.41
C ALA A 30 -3.57 -2.31 1.53
N ILE A 31 -3.16 -1.91 2.73
CA ILE A 31 -3.17 -2.77 3.92
C ILE A 31 -4.12 -2.26 4.98
N SER A 32 -4.54 -3.15 5.88
CA SER A 32 -5.28 -2.75 7.07
C SER A 32 -4.44 -1.86 7.99
N SER A 33 -5.12 -1.01 8.76
CA SER A 33 -4.49 -0.24 9.84
C SER A 33 -3.75 -1.13 10.85
N THR A 34 -4.26 -2.34 11.11
CA THR A 34 -3.59 -3.34 11.96
C THR A 34 -2.23 -3.76 11.41
N SER A 35 -2.15 -4.11 10.12
CA SER A 35 -0.87 -4.45 9.49
C SER A 35 0.08 -3.25 9.49
N ALA A 36 -0.42 -2.06 9.15
CA ALA A 36 0.38 -0.83 9.16
C ALA A 36 0.95 -0.49 10.55
N GLN A 37 0.15 -0.62 11.61
CA GLN A 37 0.61 -0.42 13.00
C GLN A 37 1.73 -1.41 13.36
N ARG A 38 1.60 -2.67 12.94
CA ARG A 38 2.63 -3.68 13.18
C ARG A 38 3.94 -3.35 12.45
N ILE A 39 3.87 -2.89 11.20
CA ILE A 39 5.04 -2.38 10.47
C ILE A 39 5.68 -1.19 11.20
N GLY A 40 4.87 -0.24 11.69
CA GLY A 40 5.35 0.90 12.47
C GLY A 40 6.10 0.48 13.74
N GLN A 41 5.60 -0.53 14.45
CA GLN A 41 6.29 -1.11 15.62
C GLN A 41 7.64 -1.71 15.24
N TYR A 42 7.71 -2.50 14.17
CA TYR A 42 8.99 -3.08 13.72
C TYR A 42 10.00 -2.03 13.25
N LEU A 43 9.53 -0.93 12.66
CA LEU A 43 10.41 0.20 12.33
C LEU A 43 10.97 0.85 13.59
N ALA A 44 10.12 1.11 14.60
CA ALA A 44 10.55 1.69 15.88
C ALA A 44 11.55 0.79 16.61
N GLU A 45 11.32 -0.53 16.63
CA GLU A 45 12.26 -1.52 17.17
C GLU A 45 13.64 -1.45 16.49
N LYS A 46 13.68 -1.36 15.15
CA LYS A 46 14.96 -1.21 14.42
C LYS A 46 15.67 0.11 14.69
N LEU A 47 14.90 1.14 15.04
CA LEU A 47 15.42 2.46 15.37
C LEU A 47 15.88 2.59 16.82
N ASP A 48 15.52 1.62 17.66
CA ASP A 48 15.72 1.63 19.12
C ASP A 48 15.02 2.85 19.76
N VAL A 49 13.76 3.06 19.41
CA VAL A 49 12.90 4.14 19.92
C VAL A 49 11.49 3.62 20.25
N GLU A 50 10.73 4.38 21.01
CA GLU A 50 9.31 4.10 21.25
C GLU A 50 8.51 4.14 19.93
N PRO A 51 7.46 3.31 19.77
CA PRO A 51 6.60 3.28 18.59
C PRO A 51 5.62 4.46 18.55
N GLU A 52 6.13 5.67 18.76
CA GLU A 52 5.41 6.93 18.78
C GLU A 52 5.90 7.84 17.64
N VAL A 53 4.99 8.65 17.09
CA VAL A 53 5.29 9.52 15.94
C VAL A 53 6.42 10.48 16.26
N GLU A 54 6.41 11.07 17.44
CA GLU A 54 7.39 12.05 17.90
C GLU A 54 8.78 11.42 18.06
N ALA A 55 8.84 10.19 18.58
CA ALA A 55 10.09 9.46 18.79
C ALA A 55 10.73 9.07 17.45
N ILE A 56 9.94 8.56 16.50
CA ILE A 56 10.41 8.24 15.14
C ILE A 56 10.82 9.53 14.40
N ALA A 57 10.05 10.61 14.51
CA ALA A 57 10.32 11.89 13.84
C ALA A 57 11.60 12.58 14.32
N ALA A 58 12.04 12.30 15.55
CA ALA A 58 13.28 12.83 16.11
C ALA A 58 14.54 12.12 15.57
N VAL A 59 14.40 10.97 14.90
CA VAL A 59 15.53 10.22 14.36
C VAL A 59 16.13 10.93 13.14
N PRO A 60 17.47 11.03 13.04
CA PRO A 60 18.15 11.50 11.82
C PRO A 60 17.73 10.72 10.56
N SER A 61 17.51 11.43 9.45
CA SER A 61 16.95 10.82 8.24
C SER A 61 17.79 9.69 7.64
N ASP A 62 19.11 9.75 7.76
CA ASP A 62 20.02 8.69 7.32
C ASP A 62 19.78 7.38 8.10
N ARG A 63 19.60 7.46 9.42
CA ARG A 63 19.23 6.32 10.26
C ARG A 63 17.83 5.81 9.94
N LEU A 64 16.87 6.71 9.71
CA LEU A 64 15.50 6.33 9.33
C LEU A 64 15.48 5.54 8.02
N ILE A 65 16.15 6.05 6.99
CA ILE A 65 16.25 5.38 5.69
C ILE A 65 16.95 4.03 5.82
N ALA A 66 18.04 3.94 6.58
CA ALA A 66 18.73 2.68 6.81
C ALA A 66 17.83 1.63 7.49
N ALA A 67 17.03 2.04 8.48
CA ALA A 67 16.07 1.15 9.14
C ALA A 67 14.92 0.72 8.23
N GLN A 68 14.39 1.61 7.39
CA GLN A 68 13.38 1.28 6.38
C GLN A 68 13.88 0.27 5.35
N LEU A 69 15.13 0.43 4.88
CA LEU A 69 15.76 -0.52 3.97
C LEU A 69 15.97 -1.88 4.63
N ALA A 70 16.46 -1.90 5.88
CA ALA A 70 16.61 -3.14 6.63
C ALA A 70 15.27 -3.85 6.89
N LEU A 71 14.19 -3.10 7.16
CA LEU A 71 12.84 -3.67 7.30
C LEU A 71 12.31 -4.25 6.00
N SER A 72 12.55 -3.56 4.89
CA SER A 72 12.15 -4.04 3.56
C SER A 72 12.90 -5.32 3.18
N ALA A 73 14.19 -5.42 3.55
CA ALA A 73 14.98 -6.64 3.38
C ALA A 73 14.42 -7.80 4.21
N ASP A 74 14.09 -7.59 5.49
CA ASP A 74 13.48 -8.63 6.35
C ASP A 74 12.17 -9.18 5.74
N VAL A 75 11.32 -8.31 5.18
CA VAL A 75 10.07 -8.71 4.51
C VAL A 75 10.35 -9.57 3.28
N PHE A 76 11.30 -9.13 2.44
CA PHE A 76 11.65 -9.82 1.20
C PHE A 76 12.30 -11.19 1.45
N GLU A 77 13.22 -11.27 2.41
CA GLU A 77 13.94 -12.50 2.74
C GLU A 77 13.06 -13.53 3.45
N HIS A 78 12.10 -13.06 4.26
CA HIS A 78 11.25 -13.89 5.09
C HIS A 78 9.77 -13.46 5.04
N PRO A 79 9.05 -13.67 3.92
CA PRO A 79 7.67 -13.19 3.73
C PRO A 79 6.64 -14.06 4.46
N ASP A 80 6.76 -14.17 5.79
CA ASP A 80 5.83 -14.90 6.65
C ASP A 80 4.54 -14.09 6.88
N PRO A 81 3.36 -14.56 6.40
CA PRO A 81 2.09 -13.88 6.62
C PRO A 81 1.71 -13.74 8.10
N ALA A 82 2.19 -14.62 8.98
CA ALA A 82 1.92 -14.51 10.41
C ALA A 82 2.61 -13.27 11.01
N ARG A 83 3.82 -12.96 10.54
CA ARG A 83 4.61 -11.80 10.95
C ARG A 83 4.12 -10.54 10.24
N TRP A 84 4.10 -10.56 8.90
CA TRP A 84 3.92 -9.34 8.08
C TRP A 84 2.49 -9.08 7.63
N GLY A 85 1.55 -10.00 7.88
CA GLY A 85 0.16 -9.82 7.46
C GLY A 85 0.04 -9.68 5.94
N GLU A 86 -0.73 -8.69 5.50
CA GLU A 86 -1.01 -8.43 4.07
C GLU A 86 0.26 -8.08 3.26
N VAL A 87 1.26 -7.46 3.90
CA VAL A 87 2.55 -7.08 3.29
C VAL A 87 3.29 -8.31 2.76
N ALA A 88 3.13 -9.49 3.38
CA ALA A 88 3.79 -10.72 2.91
C ALA A 88 3.37 -11.10 1.48
N ALA A 89 2.21 -10.64 1.00
CA ALA A 89 1.70 -10.99 -0.32
C ALA A 89 2.31 -10.15 -1.46
N ASN A 90 2.75 -8.92 -1.17
CA ASN A 90 3.22 -7.97 -2.19
C ASN A 90 4.63 -7.42 -1.91
N LEU A 91 5.21 -7.75 -0.74
CA LEU A 91 6.55 -7.38 -0.31
C LEU A 91 6.77 -5.86 -0.16
N MET A 92 5.72 -5.07 0.00
CA MET A 92 5.76 -3.62 0.19
C MET A 92 5.38 -3.24 1.63
N PRO A 93 6.34 -3.10 2.56
CA PRO A 93 6.02 -2.73 3.94
C PRO A 93 5.40 -1.34 4.07
N PHE A 94 5.73 -0.43 3.14
CA PHE A 94 5.22 0.93 3.11
C PHE A 94 4.33 1.10 1.87
N GLU A 95 3.02 0.98 2.08
CA GLU A 95 1.99 1.13 1.05
C GLU A 95 0.74 1.82 1.65
N PRO A 96 -0.26 2.22 0.84
CA PRO A 96 -1.46 2.88 1.35
C PRO A 96 -2.18 2.08 2.45
N VAL A 97 -2.74 2.78 3.44
CA VAL A 97 -3.44 2.17 4.57
C VAL A 97 -4.93 2.44 4.45
N ILE A 98 -5.76 1.43 4.65
CA ILE A 98 -7.21 1.57 4.81
C ILE A 98 -7.46 2.19 6.19
N ASP A 99 -7.61 3.51 6.24
CA ASP A 99 -7.74 4.31 7.47
C ASP A 99 -9.19 4.60 7.87
N GLY A 100 -10.15 4.38 6.95
CA GLY A 100 -11.57 4.66 7.17
C GLY A 100 -11.98 6.11 6.88
N ASP A 101 -11.04 6.99 6.54
CA ASP A 101 -11.26 8.41 6.28
C ASP A 101 -10.84 8.78 4.84
N VAL A 102 -9.53 8.92 4.59
CA VAL A 102 -8.99 9.21 3.26
C VAL A 102 -9.12 7.98 2.35
N LEU A 103 -8.81 6.80 2.87
CA LEU A 103 -8.96 5.53 2.16
C LEU A 103 -9.87 4.58 2.96
N PRO A 104 -11.20 4.63 2.74
CA PRO A 104 -12.13 3.81 3.51
C PRO A 104 -12.18 2.33 3.09
N ALA A 105 -11.69 2.01 1.90
CA ALA A 105 -11.55 0.64 1.37
C ALA A 105 -10.56 0.63 0.20
N ARG A 106 -10.15 -0.54 -0.27
CA ARG A 106 -9.26 -0.67 -1.43
C ARG A 106 -9.85 0.09 -2.64
N PRO A 107 -9.05 0.89 -3.37
CA PRO A 107 -9.54 1.66 -4.52
C PRO A 107 -10.29 0.81 -5.55
N ILE A 108 -9.78 -0.41 -5.85
CA ILE A 108 -10.39 -1.32 -6.84
C ILE A 108 -11.82 -1.73 -6.46
N ASP A 109 -12.09 -1.96 -5.18
CA ASP A 109 -13.42 -2.36 -4.69
C ASP A 109 -14.40 -1.18 -4.76
N ARG A 110 -13.92 0.04 -4.44
CA ARG A 110 -14.73 1.26 -4.51
C ARG A 110 -15.10 1.61 -5.95
N ILE A 111 -14.13 1.50 -6.88
CA ILE A 111 -14.35 1.70 -8.31
C ILE A 111 -15.36 0.67 -8.84
N ALA A 112 -15.21 -0.61 -8.46
CA ALA A 112 -16.16 -1.65 -8.83
C ALA A 112 -17.58 -1.39 -8.31
N ALA A 113 -17.71 -0.71 -7.15
CA ALA A 113 -18.98 -0.26 -6.60
C ALA A 113 -19.54 1.02 -7.26
N GLY A 114 -18.85 1.59 -8.24
CA GLY A 114 -19.30 2.75 -9.03
C GLY A 114 -18.83 4.11 -8.51
N VAL A 115 -17.93 4.16 -7.53
CA VAL A 115 -17.31 5.43 -7.10
C VAL A 115 -16.47 6.00 -8.25
N GLY A 116 -16.72 7.25 -8.62
CA GLY A 116 -16.00 7.95 -9.69
C GLY A 116 -16.46 7.56 -11.10
N ALA A 117 -17.65 6.97 -11.26
CA ALA A 117 -18.21 6.58 -12.56
C ALA A 117 -18.39 7.76 -13.55
N GLU A 118 -18.36 8.99 -13.07
CA GLU A 118 -18.40 10.23 -13.83
C GLU A 118 -17.04 10.66 -14.42
N ILE A 119 -15.94 9.98 -14.06
CA ILE A 119 -14.58 10.30 -14.49
C ILE A 119 -14.23 9.52 -15.76
N ASP A 120 -13.81 10.20 -16.83
CA ASP A 120 -13.28 9.48 -18.00
C ASP A 120 -11.91 8.88 -17.67
N VAL A 121 -11.73 7.58 -17.90
CA VAL A 121 -10.49 6.85 -17.58
C VAL A 121 -9.82 6.32 -18.84
N LEU A 122 -8.52 6.59 -18.98
CA LEU A 122 -7.61 5.86 -19.87
C LEU A 122 -6.72 4.94 -19.01
N VAL A 123 -6.76 3.63 -19.25
CA VAL A 123 -5.94 2.64 -18.54
C VAL A 123 -5.02 1.90 -19.50
N GLY A 124 -3.80 1.62 -19.05
CA GLY A 124 -2.81 0.86 -19.82
C GLY A 124 -1.84 0.09 -18.93
N THR A 125 -1.25 -0.96 -19.50
CA THR A 125 -0.25 -1.83 -18.88
C THR A 125 0.82 -2.16 -19.93
N THR A 126 2.02 -2.51 -19.51
CA THR A 126 3.01 -3.13 -20.39
C THR A 126 2.71 -4.63 -20.57
N THR A 127 3.16 -5.23 -21.68
CA THR A 127 2.99 -6.68 -21.91
C THR A 127 3.75 -7.52 -20.89
N GLU A 128 4.79 -6.96 -20.28
CA GLU A 128 5.79 -7.68 -19.49
C GLU A 128 6.05 -6.99 -18.12
N GLU A 129 5.01 -6.45 -17.48
CA GLU A 129 5.10 -5.68 -16.20
C GLU A 129 5.97 -6.41 -15.16
N GLU A 130 5.69 -7.69 -14.96
CA GLU A 130 6.27 -8.47 -13.86
C GLU A 130 7.75 -8.83 -14.10
N ARG A 131 8.26 -8.68 -15.33
CA ARG A 131 9.69 -8.92 -15.60
C ARG A 131 10.59 -7.99 -14.81
N LEU A 132 10.14 -6.77 -14.53
CA LEU A 132 10.90 -5.81 -13.74
C LEU A 132 11.17 -6.35 -12.32
N PHE A 133 10.23 -7.09 -11.75
CA PHE A 133 10.31 -7.59 -10.38
C PHE A 133 10.93 -9.00 -10.30
N LEU A 134 10.81 -9.80 -11.36
CA LEU A 134 11.27 -11.19 -11.36
C LEU A 134 12.66 -11.41 -11.95
N VAL A 135 13.09 -10.59 -12.91
CA VAL A 135 14.35 -10.83 -13.64
C VAL A 135 15.58 -10.37 -12.84
N PRO A 136 15.64 -9.14 -12.29
CA PRO A 136 16.87 -8.63 -11.67
C PRO A 136 17.35 -9.43 -10.45
N ASN A 137 16.43 -10.04 -9.70
CA ASN A 137 16.72 -10.85 -8.53
C ASN A 137 16.74 -12.37 -8.84
N GLY A 138 16.53 -12.77 -10.10
CA GLY A 138 16.51 -14.16 -10.52
C GLY A 138 15.27 -14.96 -10.10
N ALA A 139 14.25 -14.33 -9.50
CA ALA A 139 13.00 -15.01 -9.11
C ALA A 139 12.28 -15.65 -10.31
N ILE A 140 12.47 -15.12 -11.52
CA ILE A 140 11.96 -15.67 -12.78
C ILE A 140 12.35 -17.14 -12.99
N ASN A 141 13.48 -17.59 -12.43
CA ASN A 141 13.96 -18.96 -12.55
C ASN A 141 13.09 -19.97 -11.79
N ALA A 142 12.26 -19.53 -10.84
CA ALA A 142 11.37 -20.38 -10.07
C ALA A 142 10.02 -20.67 -10.77
N ILE A 143 9.71 -19.98 -11.89
CA ILE A 143 8.39 -20.06 -12.54
C ILE A 143 8.34 -21.14 -13.63
N ASN A 144 9.49 -21.50 -14.22
CA ASN A 144 9.58 -22.50 -15.30
C ASN A 144 10.18 -23.85 -14.83
N GLY A 145 10.14 -24.13 -13.52
CA GLY A 145 10.61 -25.37 -12.91
C GLY A 145 9.55 -26.46 -12.85
#